data_AF-A0A9D5VNQ5-F1
#
_entry.id   AF-A0A9D5VNQ5-F1
#
_cell.length_a   1.000
_cell.length_b   1.000
_cell.length_c   1.000
_cell.angle_alpha   90.00
_cell.angle_beta   90.00
_cell.angle_gamma   90.00
#
_symmetry.space_group_name_H-M   'P 1'
#
loop_
_entity.id
_entity.type
_entity.pdbx_description
1 polymer ?
#
loop_
_entity_poly.entity_id
_entity_poly.type
_entity_poly.pdbx_seq_one_letter_code
_entity_poly.pdbx_strand_id
1 'polypeptide(L)'
;MKKKSFANIHLLPLILCLAILMGHYLFNSDVYANDSQIVFKGARFTVITPTLIRMEYNHQEKFIDSPSLFAINRSARFNFAKVIRKTDSLEILTDKIHLQYRPDGHPFSTNNLRVYILNSDKKEPGSRSTSTSTSPLTLWTPGQINHGNLGGTIHTLDGVRGPVDLGQGILSREGWSVVDDSYGHLLENGWIKSRVAGAANSDLYLFAYGADYRAALRSLTTIGGKVPLPRKYVMGAWYSRYWPYSSNDYRSIVLEYQQHGFPLDVIVMDMDWHKEGWTGYSWNRTLLP
;
A
#
# COMPACT_ATOMS: atom_id res chain seq x y z
N MET A 1 75.53 30.38 39.90
CA MET A 1 75.14 28.94 39.79
C MET A 1 73.85 28.69 40.55
N LYS A 2 72.88 28.07 39.86
CA LYS A 2 71.64 27.36 40.31
C LYS A 2 70.40 27.86 39.57
N LYS A 3 70.16 27.27 38.38
CA LYS A 3 68.84 27.25 37.72
C LYS A 3 67.92 26.34 38.54
N LYS A 4 66.74 26.83 38.92
CA LYS A 4 65.62 25.98 39.39
C LYS A 4 64.64 25.81 38.24
N SER A 5 64.45 24.56 37.85
CA SER A 5 63.38 24.06 36.98
C SER A 5 62.06 24.11 37.74
N PHE A 6 60.99 24.59 37.09
CA PHE A 6 59.63 24.30 37.50
C PHE A 6 58.92 23.58 36.35
N ALA A 7 58.44 22.39 36.68
CA ALA A 7 57.81 21.44 35.79
C ALA A 7 56.36 21.83 35.46
N ASN A 8 55.96 21.44 34.26
CA ASN A 8 54.60 21.46 33.71
C ASN A 8 53.57 20.82 34.65
N ILE A 9 52.60 21.61 35.14
CA ILE A 9 51.41 21.11 35.85
C ILE A 9 50.11 21.40 35.06
N HIS A 10 50.19 21.86 33.81
CA HIS A 10 48.99 22.20 33.02
C HIS A 10 48.54 21.14 32.00
N LEU A 11 49.15 19.95 31.94
CA LEU A 11 48.80 18.96 30.90
C LEU A 11 47.65 18.00 31.29
N LEU A 12 47.37 17.80 32.58
CA LEU A 12 46.33 16.86 33.01
C LEU A 12 44.86 17.32 32.78
N PRO A 13 44.47 18.60 32.96
CA PRO A 13 43.07 18.99 32.74
C PRO A 13 42.71 19.13 31.25
N LEU A 14 43.71 19.27 30.36
CA LEU A 14 43.50 19.38 28.92
C LEU A 14 43.18 18.02 28.27
N ILE A 15 43.80 16.95 28.77
CA ILE A 15 43.56 15.57 28.28
C ILE A 15 42.19 15.05 28.73
N LEU A 16 41.71 15.45 29.91
CA LEU A 16 40.37 15.06 30.39
C LEU A 16 39.24 15.80 29.65
N CYS A 17 39.44 17.06 29.25
CA CYS A 17 38.48 17.79 28.40
C CYS A 17 38.42 17.25 26.97
N LEU A 18 39.54 16.79 26.39
CA LEU A 18 39.55 16.15 25.07
C LEU A 18 38.86 14.78 25.06
N ALA A 19 38.96 14.01 26.15
CA ALA A 19 38.27 12.72 26.28
C ALA A 19 36.73 12.88 26.40
N ILE A 20 36.28 13.95 27.06
CA ILE A 20 34.85 14.28 27.16
C ILE A 20 34.32 14.82 25.81
N LEU A 21 35.13 15.57 25.04
CA LEU A 21 34.76 15.97 23.67
C LEU A 21 34.81 14.81 22.64
N MET A 22 35.69 13.81 22.80
CA MET A 22 35.68 12.61 21.94
C MET A 22 34.57 11.61 22.30
N GLY A 23 34.11 11.59 23.56
CA GLY A 23 33.00 10.72 24.00
C GLY A 23 31.63 11.10 23.42
N HIS A 24 31.46 12.33 22.94
CA HIS A 24 30.23 12.80 22.30
C HIS A 24 30.18 12.53 20.79
N TYR A 25 31.26 12.01 20.19
CA TYR A 25 31.34 11.73 18.75
C TYR A 25 31.02 10.27 18.36
N LEU A 26 30.69 9.39 19.31
CA LEU A 26 30.42 7.96 19.02
C LEU A 26 28.94 7.56 18.97
N PHE A 27 28.00 8.50 19.01
CA PHE A 27 26.60 8.26 18.63
C PHE A 27 26.06 9.43 17.82
N ASN A 28 26.66 9.69 16.65
CA ASN A 28 26.02 10.56 15.66
C ASN A 28 24.88 9.77 15.02
N SER A 29 23.68 9.88 15.59
CA SER A 29 22.46 9.54 14.87
C SER A 29 22.16 10.71 13.94
N ASP A 30 22.50 10.56 12.66
CA ASP A 30 22.12 11.56 11.67
C ASP A 30 20.59 11.49 11.49
N VAL A 31 19.90 12.51 11.99
CA VAL A 31 18.48 12.72 11.70
C VAL A 31 18.41 13.48 10.38
N TYR A 32 18.20 12.74 9.28
CA TYR A 32 17.95 13.35 7.98
C TYR A 32 16.52 13.89 7.93
N ALA A 33 16.37 15.14 7.50
CA ALA A 33 15.07 15.72 7.20
C ALA A 33 14.56 15.21 5.84
N ASN A 34 13.28 14.83 5.79
CA ASN A 34 12.43 14.70 4.59
C ASN A 34 12.83 13.71 3.49
N ASP A 35 13.54 12.62 3.80
CA ASP A 35 13.73 11.54 2.83
C ASP A 35 12.59 10.51 2.95
N SER A 36 11.66 10.53 1.99
CA SER A 36 10.56 9.57 1.90
C SER A 36 10.94 8.30 1.13
N GLN A 37 12.14 8.23 0.55
CA GLN A 37 12.67 7.04 -0.11
C GLN A 37 14.10 6.72 0.33
N ILE A 38 14.22 5.78 1.26
CA ILE A 38 15.45 5.47 1.97
C ILE A 38 16.04 4.19 1.38
N VAL A 39 17.24 4.26 0.78
CA VAL A 39 18.07 3.06 0.51
C VAL A 39 19.01 2.81 1.68
N PHE A 40 19.07 1.58 2.17
CA PHE A 40 19.94 1.16 3.26
C PHE A 40 20.29 -0.33 3.14
N LYS A 41 21.55 -0.63 2.77
CA LYS A 41 22.17 -1.96 2.82
C LYS A 41 21.31 -3.05 2.18
N GLY A 42 21.02 -2.93 0.88
CA GLY A 42 20.26 -3.91 0.12
C GLY A 42 18.73 -3.78 0.21
N ALA A 43 18.22 -2.87 1.05
CA ALA A 43 16.80 -2.57 1.16
C ALA A 43 16.47 -1.15 0.71
N ARG A 44 15.27 -0.95 0.16
CA ARG A 44 14.69 0.36 -0.11
C ARG A 44 13.32 0.47 0.56
N PHE A 45 13.13 1.54 1.32
CA PHE A 45 11.87 1.85 2.00
C PHE A 45 11.31 3.13 1.41
N THR A 46 10.07 3.09 0.91
CA THR A 46 9.37 4.28 0.45
C THR A 46 8.15 4.53 1.31
N VAL A 47 8.14 5.64 2.06
CA VAL A 47 6.98 6.06 2.85
C VAL A 47 6.00 6.77 1.91
N ILE A 48 4.84 6.16 1.70
CA ILE A 48 3.86 6.61 0.70
C ILE A 48 2.77 7.45 1.35
N THR A 49 2.27 6.99 2.49
CA THR A 49 1.33 7.72 3.36
C THR A 49 1.72 7.42 4.81
N PRO A 50 1.15 8.10 5.82
CA PRO A 50 1.49 7.75 7.20
C PRO A 50 1.19 6.29 7.56
N THR A 51 0.24 5.65 6.87
CA THR A 51 -0.21 4.25 7.06
C THR A 51 0.24 3.29 5.96
N LEU A 52 1.15 3.69 5.06
CA LEU A 52 1.60 2.83 3.97
C LEU A 52 3.09 3.01 3.70
N ILE A 53 3.82 1.91 3.79
CA ILE A 53 5.24 1.84 3.44
C ILE A 53 5.46 0.73 2.41
N ARG A 54 6.16 1.07 1.33
CA ARG A 54 6.70 0.10 0.37
C ARG A 54 8.08 -0.31 0.84
N MET A 55 8.37 -1.60 0.82
CA MET A 55 9.59 -2.21 1.31
C MET A 55 10.11 -3.13 0.21
N GLU A 56 11.28 -2.81 -0.31
CA GLU A 56 11.94 -3.58 -1.36
C GLU A 56 13.25 -4.14 -0.85
N TYR A 57 13.56 -5.37 -1.22
CA TYR A 57 14.87 -5.97 -0.96
C TYR A 57 15.48 -6.47 -2.25
N ASN A 58 16.71 -6.05 -2.52
CA ASN A 58 17.58 -6.60 -3.54
C ASN A 58 19.03 -6.39 -3.09
N HIS A 59 19.79 -7.47 -2.94
CA HIS A 59 21.19 -7.40 -2.48
C HIS A 59 22.09 -6.55 -3.41
N GLN A 60 21.76 -6.40 -4.69
CA GLN A 60 22.49 -5.56 -5.64
C GLN A 60 21.95 -4.12 -5.71
N GLU A 61 20.99 -3.76 -4.86
CA GLU A 61 20.29 -2.47 -4.84
C GLU A 61 19.67 -2.08 -6.20
N LYS A 62 19.28 -3.09 -7.00
CA LYS A 62 18.57 -2.94 -8.27
C LYS A 62 17.06 -3.00 -8.05
N PHE A 63 16.49 -1.85 -7.72
CA PHE A 63 15.07 -1.69 -7.46
C PHE A 63 14.26 -1.38 -8.73
N ILE A 64 12.95 -1.59 -8.66
CA ILE A 64 12.04 -1.38 -9.81
C ILE A 64 11.17 -0.15 -9.54
N ASP A 65 11.27 0.83 -10.43
CA ASP A 65 10.49 2.08 -10.38
C ASP A 65 9.35 2.14 -11.38
N SER A 66 9.29 1.19 -12.33
CA SER A 66 8.19 1.07 -13.28
C SER A 66 6.86 0.81 -12.54
N PRO A 67 5.74 1.40 -13.00
CA PRO A 67 4.42 1.06 -12.51
C PRO A 67 4.11 -0.44 -12.64
N SER A 68 3.26 -0.98 -11.77
CA SER A 68 2.66 -2.32 -11.93
C SER A 68 1.15 -2.22 -12.06
N LEU A 69 0.50 -3.35 -12.33
CA LEU A 69 -0.97 -3.43 -12.31
C LEU A 69 -1.58 -3.06 -10.95
N PHE A 70 -0.85 -3.24 -9.84
CA PHE A 70 -1.29 -2.84 -8.51
C PHE A 70 -0.94 -1.38 -8.18
N ALA A 71 0.31 -0.99 -8.41
CA ALA A 71 0.85 0.31 -8.03
C ALA A 71 1.20 1.14 -9.28
N ILE A 72 0.23 1.95 -9.71
CA ILE A 72 0.36 2.84 -10.87
C ILE A 72 1.18 4.09 -10.50
N ASN A 73 0.88 4.72 -9.37
CA ASN A 73 1.52 5.94 -8.92
C ASN A 73 2.78 5.66 -8.11
N ARG A 74 3.88 5.33 -8.79
CA ARG A 74 5.20 5.09 -8.17
C ARG A 74 5.87 6.34 -7.61
N SER A 75 5.29 7.53 -7.83
CA SER A 75 5.80 8.83 -7.36
C SER A 75 5.23 9.27 -6.01
N ALA A 76 4.20 8.59 -5.49
CA ALA A 76 3.56 8.96 -4.22
C ALA A 76 4.54 8.89 -3.04
N ARG A 77 4.60 9.97 -2.25
CA ARG A 77 5.52 10.10 -1.12
C ARG A 77 4.86 10.83 0.06
N PHE A 78 5.27 10.45 1.27
CA PHE A 78 4.99 11.16 2.52
C PHE A 78 6.30 11.66 3.12
N ASN A 79 6.55 12.96 2.98
CA ASN A 79 7.85 13.57 3.31
C ASN A 79 8.02 13.94 4.79
N PHE A 80 7.04 13.69 5.65
CA PHE A 80 7.10 14.04 7.08
C PHE A 80 7.51 12.87 7.99
N ALA A 81 7.98 11.77 7.39
CA ALA A 81 8.53 10.66 8.16
C ALA A 81 9.85 11.08 8.83
N LYS A 82 10.04 10.68 10.09
CA LYS A 82 11.32 10.82 10.77
C LYS A 82 12.16 9.58 10.45
N VAL A 83 13.39 9.79 9.98
CA VAL A 83 14.34 8.72 9.70
C VAL A 83 15.51 8.82 10.67
N ILE A 84 15.83 7.70 11.33
CA ILE A 84 16.98 7.58 12.22
C ILE A 84 17.91 6.54 11.61
N ARG A 85 19.05 6.98 11.08
CA ARG A 85 20.09 6.11 10.55
C ARG A 85 21.18 5.90 11.60
N LYS A 86 21.58 4.65 11.80
CA LYS A 86 22.73 4.23 12.60
C LYS A 86 23.61 3.33 11.74
N THR A 87 24.81 3.01 12.22
CA THR A 87 25.78 2.19 11.49
C THR A 87 25.23 0.81 11.09
N ASP A 88 24.40 0.21 11.93
CA ASP A 88 23.90 -1.17 11.79
C ASP A 88 22.37 -1.27 11.71
N SER A 89 21.67 -0.14 11.75
CA SER A 89 20.22 -0.11 11.87
C SER A 89 19.59 1.13 11.25
N LEU A 90 18.34 0.96 10.83
CA LEU A 90 17.49 2.01 10.29
C LEU A 90 16.15 1.99 11.02
N GLU A 91 15.69 3.16 11.43
CA GLU A 91 14.33 3.35 11.94
C GLU A 91 13.59 4.40 11.10
N ILE A 92 12.34 4.12 10.77
CA ILE A 92 11.45 5.05 10.04
C ILE A 92 10.17 5.20 10.86
N LEU A 93 9.81 6.44 11.17
CA LEU A 93 8.68 6.77 12.02
C LEU A 93 7.69 7.70 11.30
N THR A 94 6.41 7.37 11.42
CA THR A 94 5.26 8.24 11.14
C THR A 94 4.41 8.34 12.42
N ASP A 95 3.26 9.01 12.37
CA ASP A 95 2.28 8.96 13.47
C ASP A 95 1.58 7.60 13.61
N LYS A 96 1.76 6.67 12.66
CA LYS A 96 1.10 5.35 12.60
C LYS A 96 2.05 4.17 12.48
N ILE A 97 3.31 4.40 12.09
CA ILE A 97 4.29 3.35 11.79
C ILE A 97 5.57 3.66 12.55
N HIS A 98 6.14 2.64 13.20
CA HIS A 98 7.54 2.60 13.59
C HIS A 98 8.18 1.34 13.01
N LEU A 99 8.92 1.52 11.91
CA LEU A 99 9.69 0.47 11.26
C LEU A 99 11.10 0.42 11.85
N GLN A 100 11.58 -0.79 12.12
CA GLN A 100 12.96 -1.06 12.52
C GLN A 100 13.56 -2.11 11.58
N TYR A 101 14.69 -1.77 10.96
CA TYR A 101 15.43 -2.65 10.07
C TYR A 101 16.89 -2.80 10.53
N ARG A 102 17.35 -4.04 10.65
CA ARG A 102 18.73 -4.43 10.97
C ARG A 102 19.21 -5.44 9.93
N PRO A 103 19.94 -5.00 8.88
CA PRO A 103 20.32 -5.87 7.78
C PRO A 103 21.24 -7.01 8.24
N ASP A 104 20.96 -8.21 7.75
CA ASP A 104 21.72 -9.44 7.96
C ASP A 104 22.26 -10.03 6.64
N GLY A 105 22.13 -9.29 5.53
CA GLY A 105 22.51 -9.74 4.19
C GLY A 105 21.49 -10.65 3.50
N HIS A 106 20.33 -10.87 4.11
CA HIS A 106 19.26 -11.72 3.60
C HIS A 106 17.95 -10.92 3.36
N PRO A 107 17.01 -11.48 2.57
CA PRO A 107 15.68 -10.89 2.40
C PRO A 107 14.95 -10.65 3.72
N PHE A 108 13.88 -9.84 3.68
CA PHE A 108 13.11 -9.50 4.86
C PHE A 108 12.59 -10.73 5.61
N SER A 109 12.87 -10.77 6.90
CA SER A 109 12.50 -11.85 7.82
C SER A 109 12.18 -11.29 9.20
N THR A 110 11.71 -12.15 10.10
CA THR A 110 11.46 -11.81 11.51
C THR A 110 12.73 -11.39 12.26
N ASN A 111 13.92 -11.75 11.76
CA ASN A 111 15.20 -11.40 12.37
C ASN A 111 15.60 -9.95 12.07
N ASN A 112 15.41 -9.52 10.82
CA ASN A 112 15.94 -8.27 10.30
C ASN A 112 14.91 -7.13 10.18
N LEU A 113 13.60 -7.41 10.19
CA LEU A 113 12.57 -6.39 10.01
C LEU A 113 11.41 -6.53 11.01
N ARG A 114 11.08 -5.42 11.67
CA ARG A 114 9.93 -5.30 12.58
C ARG A 114 9.19 -4.00 12.28
N VAL A 115 7.86 -4.04 12.28
CA VAL A 115 7.04 -2.84 12.13
C VAL A 115 6.00 -2.77 13.23
N TYR A 116 6.06 -1.74 14.06
CA TYR A 116 5.06 -1.45 15.06
C TYR A 116 4.00 -0.52 14.45
N ILE A 117 2.75 -0.96 14.50
CA ILE A 117 1.58 -0.20 14.07
C ILE A 117 1.06 0.55 15.28
N LEU A 118 1.14 1.88 15.21
CA LEU A 118 0.76 2.78 16.28
C LEU A 118 -0.75 3.06 16.17
N ASN A 119 -1.50 2.53 17.12
CA ASN A 119 -2.90 2.91 17.28
C ASN A 119 -2.93 4.33 17.87
N SER A 120 -3.33 5.31 17.06
CA SER A 120 -3.69 6.62 17.63
C SER A 120 -4.94 6.42 18.48
N ASP A 121 -4.87 6.73 19.77
CA ASP A 121 -6.00 6.69 20.68
C ASP A 121 -7.21 7.40 20.05
N LYS A 122 -8.19 6.64 19.58
CA LYS A 122 -9.54 7.19 19.41
C LYS A 122 -10.08 7.29 20.83
N LYS A 123 -9.97 8.46 21.46
CA LYS A 123 -10.90 8.80 22.53
C LYS A 123 -12.29 8.68 21.92
N GLU A 124 -13.06 7.68 22.34
CA GLU A 124 -14.49 7.66 22.03
C GLU A 124 -15.10 8.99 22.48
N PRO A 125 -15.98 9.62 21.66
CA PRO A 125 -16.66 10.83 22.09
C PRO A 125 -17.50 10.49 23.33
N GLY A 126 -17.09 10.99 24.51
CA GLY A 126 -17.74 10.72 25.79
C GLY A 126 -16.93 9.85 26.77
N SER A 127 -15.80 9.27 26.38
CA SER A 127 -14.94 8.52 27.32
C SER A 127 -14.13 9.47 28.21
N ARG A 128 -14.49 9.54 29.49
CA ARG A 128 -13.75 10.22 30.57
C ARG A 128 -12.61 9.37 31.12
N SER A 129 -12.00 8.50 30.30
CA SER A 129 -10.83 7.75 30.74
C SER A 129 -9.60 8.66 30.75
N THR A 130 -9.07 8.92 31.96
CA THR A 130 -7.78 9.57 32.23
C THR A 130 -6.61 8.57 32.16
N SER A 131 -6.85 7.36 31.63
CA SER A 131 -5.82 6.36 31.41
C SER A 131 -4.94 6.77 30.22
N THR A 132 -3.69 7.11 30.48
CA THR A 132 -2.57 7.10 29.51
C THR A 132 -2.20 5.67 29.10
N SER A 133 -3.20 4.81 28.88
CA SER A 133 -2.97 3.48 28.34
C SER A 133 -2.64 3.64 26.86
N THR A 134 -1.34 3.67 26.57
CA THR A 134 -0.77 3.42 25.25
C THR A 134 -1.58 2.31 24.59
N SER A 135 -2.39 2.65 23.58
CA SER A 135 -3.12 1.65 22.82
C SER A 135 -2.18 0.49 22.44
N PRO A 136 -2.63 -0.78 22.45
CA PRO A 136 -1.76 -1.90 22.15
C PRO A 136 -1.08 -1.67 20.79
N LEU A 137 0.26 -1.68 20.81
CA LEU A 137 1.07 -1.64 19.61
C LEU A 137 0.93 -3.00 18.92
N THR A 138 0.40 -3.03 17.70
CA THR A 138 0.42 -4.26 16.90
C THR A 138 1.80 -4.39 16.28
N LEU A 139 2.53 -5.48 16.58
CA LEU A 139 3.77 -5.82 15.90
C LEU A 139 3.45 -6.65 14.66
N TRP A 140 3.96 -6.21 13.51
CA TRP A 140 4.03 -7.00 12.29
C TRP A 140 5.48 -7.40 11.99
N THR A 141 5.63 -8.63 11.50
CA THR A 141 6.90 -9.15 10.95
C THR A 141 6.69 -9.87 9.62
N PRO A 142 7.70 -9.93 8.74
CA PRO A 142 7.59 -10.63 7.46
C PRO A 142 7.14 -12.08 7.61
N GLY A 143 6.22 -12.51 6.74
CA GLY A 143 5.65 -13.86 6.75
C GLY A 143 4.55 -14.10 7.80
N GLN A 144 4.24 -13.11 8.64
CA GLN A 144 3.13 -13.22 9.60
C GLN A 144 1.79 -13.39 8.88
N ILE A 145 1.01 -14.38 9.33
CA ILE A 145 -0.34 -14.64 8.83
C ILE A 145 -1.30 -13.63 9.46
N ASN A 146 -2.20 -13.09 8.64
CA ASN A 146 -3.23 -12.16 9.08
C ASN A 146 -4.56 -12.90 9.28
N HIS A 147 -4.83 -13.30 10.52
CA HIS A 147 -6.04 -14.06 10.86
C HIS A 147 -7.28 -13.18 10.87
N GLY A 148 -7.11 -11.87 11.09
CA GLY A 148 -8.19 -10.89 11.07
C GLY A 148 -8.55 -10.31 9.70
N ASN A 149 -7.94 -10.79 8.60
CA ASN A 149 -8.19 -10.24 7.27
C ASN A 149 -9.65 -10.42 6.83
N LEU A 150 -10.21 -9.40 6.19
CA LEU A 150 -11.62 -9.34 5.80
C LEU A 150 -11.88 -9.83 4.37
N GLY A 151 -10.87 -10.41 3.71
CA GLY A 151 -10.96 -10.93 2.35
C GLY A 151 -10.73 -9.87 1.28
N GLY A 152 -10.26 -10.34 0.13
CA GLY A 152 -10.02 -9.53 -1.06
C GLY A 152 -11.17 -9.58 -2.07
N THR A 153 -10.78 -9.59 -3.35
CA THR A 153 -11.68 -9.68 -4.50
C THR A 153 -11.14 -10.70 -5.48
N ILE A 154 -11.99 -11.28 -6.31
CA ILE A 154 -11.58 -12.13 -7.43
C ILE A 154 -11.63 -11.34 -8.76
N HIS A 155 -10.74 -11.67 -9.69
CA HIS A 155 -10.63 -10.99 -10.99
C HIS A 155 -11.79 -11.26 -11.95
N THR A 156 -12.43 -12.44 -11.86
CA THR A 156 -13.62 -12.80 -12.64
C THR A 156 -14.51 -13.74 -11.85
N LEU A 157 -15.82 -13.68 -12.11
CA LEU A 157 -16.80 -14.65 -11.62
C LEU A 157 -17.16 -15.70 -12.68
N ASP A 158 -16.50 -15.69 -13.83
CA ASP A 158 -16.74 -16.66 -14.90
C ASP A 158 -16.46 -18.08 -14.40
N GLY A 159 -17.46 -18.95 -14.54
CA GLY A 159 -17.36 -20.34 -14.08
C GLY A 159 -17.43 -20.53 -12.55
N VAL A 160 -17.54 -19.45 -11.77
CA VAL A 160 -17.68 -19.54 -10.31
C VAL A 160 -19.07 -20.05 -9.95
N ARG A 161 -19.12 -21.12 -9.15
CA ARG A 161 -20.36 -21.67 -8.59
C ARG A 161 -20.24 -21.80 -7.07
N GLY A 162 -20.99 -21.01 -6.33
CA GLY A 162 -20.98 -21.01 -4.86
C GLY A 162 -19.82 -20.20 -4.25
N PRO A 163 -19.56 -20.39 -2.94
CA PRO A 163 -18.47 -19.69 -2.23
C PRO A 163 -17.09 -20.04 -2.80
N VAL A 164 -16.23 -19.03 -2.87
CA VAL A 164 -14.86 -19.10 -3.41
C VAL A 164 -13.93 -18.35 -2.46
N ASP A 165 -12.69 -18.83 -2.36
CA ASP A 165 -11.62 -18.11 -1.66
C ASP A 165 -11.26 -16.82 -2.42
N LEU A 166 -11.52 -15.68 -1.78
CA LEU A 166 -11.23 -14.34 -2.31
C LEU A 166 -9.78 -13.91 -2.05
N GLY A 167 -9.00 -14.73 -1.35
CA GLY A 167 -7.67 -14.39 -0.88
C GLY A 167 -7.67 -13.24 0.14
N GLN A 168 -6.47 -12.75 0.43
CA GLN A 168 -6.25 -11.67 1.38
C GLN A 168 -6.57 -10.32 0.74
N GLY A 169 -7.32 -9.48 1.44
CA GLY A 169 -7.61 -8.10 1.03
C GLY A 169 -6.78 -7.06 1.79
N ILE A 170 -7.09 -5.79 1.51
CA ILE A 170 -6.42 -4.65 2.16
C ILE A 170 -6.90 -4.44 3.60
N LEU A 171 -8.13 -4.82 3.93
CA LEU A 171 -8.70 -4.59 5.25
C LEU A 171 -8.63 -5.83 6.14
N SER A 172 -8.33 -5.60 7.41
CA SER A 172 -8.12 -6.57 8.47
C SER A 172 -8.44 -5.96 9.83
N ARG A 173 -9.05 -6.76 10.69
CA ARG A 173 -9.32 -6.45 12.11
C ARG A 173 -8.07 -6.32 12.95
N GLU A 174 -6.94 -6.86 12.49
CA GLU A 174 -5.64 -6.69 13.15
C GLU A 174 -4.98 -5.34 12.82
N GLY A 175 -5.58 -4.56 11.91
CA GLY A 175 -5.16 -3.19 11.60
C GLY A 175 -3.97 -3.08 10.64
N TRP A 176 -3.61 -4.18 9.98
CA TRP A 176 -2.59 -4.21 8.94
C TRP A 176 -2.93 -5.20 7.85
N SER A 177 -2.29 -5.06 6.68
CA SER A 177 -2.28 -6.05 5.60
C SER A 177 -1.04 -5.86 4.73
N VAL A 178 -0.66 -6.89 3.98
CA VAL A 178 0.50 -6.84 3.09
C VAL A 178 0.05 -7.22 1.69
N VAL A 179 0.43 -6.40 0.72
CA VAL A 179 0.37 -6.78 -0.71
C VAL A 179 1.79 -7.09 -1.16
N ASP A 180 1.99 -8.31 -1.67
CA ASP A 180 3.23 -8.72 -2.32
C ASP A 180 3.12 -8.44 -3.83
N ASP A 181 3.76 -7.37 -4.29
CA ASP A 181 3.81 -6.98 -5.71
C ASP A 181 5.11 -7.49 -6.38
N SER A 182 5.85 -8.43 -5.76
CA SER A 182 7.12 -8.93 -6.27
C SER A 182 7.00 -9.61 -7.64
N TYR A 183 5.85 -10.22 -7.92
CA TYR A 183 5.60 -11.05 -9.11
C TYR A 183 4.63 -10.43 -10.11
N GLY A 184 3.92 -9.36 -9.73
CA GLY A 184 2.92 -8.71 -10.59
C GLY A 184 3.52 -8.14 -11.86
N HIS A 185 2.77 -8.14 -12.97
CA HIS A 185 3.24 -7.53 -14.21
C HIS A 185 3.49 -6.03 -14.05
N LEU A 186 4.51 -5.56 -14.76
CA LEU A 186 4.84 -4.15 -14.87
C LEU A 186 4.08 -3.51 -16.03
N LEU A 187 4.05 -2.19 -16.04
CA LEU A 187 3.60 -1.38 -17.15
C LEU A 187 4.77 -0.58 -17.71
N GLU A 188 5.02 -0.71 -19.01
CA GLU A 188 6.01 0.05 -19.76
C GLU A 188 5.33 0.66 -20.97
N ASN A 189 5.42 1.99 -21.12
CA ASN A 189 4.79 2.74 -22.22
C ASN A 189 3.28 2.43 -22.40
N GLY A 190 2.57 2.24 -21.29
CA GLY A 190 1.13 1.93 -21.28
C GLY A 190 0.79 0.47 -21.61
N TRP A 191 1.78 -0.41 -21.74
CA TRP A 191 1.56 -1.82 -22.05
C TRP A 191 2.17 -2.76 -20.99
N ILE A 192 1.67 -3.99 -20.94
CA ILE A 192 2.01 -5.00 -19.95
C ILE A 192 3.39 -5.56 -20.28
N LYS A 193 4.24 -5.64 -19.25
CA LYS A 193 5.59 -6.18 -19.32
C LYS A 193 5.81 -7.18 -18.19
N SER A 194 6.31 -8.36 -18.53
CA SER A 194 6.74 -9.35 -17.53
C SER A 194 7.98 -8.88 -16.79
N ARG A 195 8.06 -9.22 -15.49
CA ARG A 195 9.28 -9.02 -14.71
C ARG A 195 10.38 -9.98 -15.20
N VAL A 196 11.64 -9.56 -15.09
CA VAL A 196 12.78 -10.41 -15.44
C VAL A 196 12.82 -11.59 -14.48
N ALA A 197 12.76 -12.82 -15.01
CA ALA A 197 12.85 -14.03 -14.20
C ALA A 197 14.20 -14.09 -13.46
N GLY A 198 14.17 -14.49 -12.19
CA GLY A 198 15.38 -14.63 -11.37
C GLY A 198 15.95 -13.33 -10.78
N ALA A 199 15.32 -12.17 -11.03
CA ALA A 199 15.59 -10.98 -10.22
C ALA A 199 15.07 -11.23 -8.80
N ALA A 200 15.94 -11.66 -7.88
CA ALA A 200 15.61 -11.89 -6.48
C ALA A 200 15.25 -10.58 -5.79
N ASN A 201 14.01 -10.14 -5.99
CA ASN A 201 13.46 -8.88 -5.53
C ASN A 201 12.21 -9.15 -4.70
N SER A 202 12.21 -8.67 -3.46
CA SER A 202 10.96 -8.48 -2.72
C SER A 202 10.43 -7.08 -3.00
N ASP A 203 9.12 -6.92 -3.18
CA ASP A 203 8.42 -5.64 -3.36
C ASP A 203 7.10 -5.68 -2.58
N LEU A 204 7.17 -5.35 -1.30
CA LEU A 204 6.07 -5.47 -0.35
C LEU A 204 5.45 -4.10 -0.06
N TYR A 205 4.12 -4.06 0.03
CA TYR A 205 3.37 -2.91 0.49
C TYR A 205 2.69 -3.25 1.81
N LEU A 206 3.19 -2.69 2.91
CA LEU A 206 2.58 -2.85 4.22
C LEU A 206 1.61 -1.70 4.49
N PHE A 207 0.33 -2.04 4.52
CA PHE A 207 -0.73 -1.17 5.03
C PHE A 207 -0.78 -1.35 6.54
N ALA A 208 -0.55 -0.28 7.29
CA ALA A 208 -0.45 -0.25 8.74
C ALA A 208 -1.32 0.88 9.28
N TYR A 209 -2.63 0.63 9.41
CA TYR A 209 -3.65 1.66 9.65
C TYR A 209 -4.39 1.50 10.98
N GLY A 210 -4.12 0.45 11.74
CA GLY A 210 -4.79 0.18 13.02
C GLY A 210 -6.31 0.12 12.83
N ALA A 211 -7.04 0.90 13.62
CA ALA A 211 -8.50 1.02 13.50
C ALA A 211 -9.00 2.08 12.48
N ASP A 212 -8.12 2.66 11.65
CA ASP A 212 -8.50 3.63 10.60
C ASP A 212 -8.58 2.99 9.21
N TYR A 213 -9.62 2.18 8.99
CA TYR A 213 -9.89 1.55 7.68
C TYR A 213 -10.03 2.57 6.53
N ARG A 214 -10.46 3.80 6.82
CA ARG A 214 -10.54 4.85 5.79
C ARG A 214 -9.14 5.29 5.35
N ALA A 215 -8.17 5.32 6.25
CA ALA A 215 -6.78 5.56 5.88
C ALA A 215 -6.26 4.48 4.94
N ALA A 216 -6.56 3.19 5.20
CA ALA A 216 -6.18 2.10 4.30
C ALA A 216 -6.69 2.31 2.86
N LEU A 217 -7.96 2.67 2.70
CA LEU A 217 -8.56 2.92 1.38
C LEU A 217 -7.99 4.20 0.71
N ARG A 218 -7.68 5.24 1.49
CA ARG A 218 -6.96 6.42 0.99
C ARG A 218 -5.55 6.05 0.53
N SER A 219 -4.82 5.22 1.27
CA SER A 219 -3.51 4.73 0.87
C SER A 219 -3.59 3.89 -0.41
N LEU A 220 -4.61 3.03 -0.54
CA LEU A 220 -4.83 2.23 -1.75
C LEU A 220 -5.04 3.13 -2.98
N THR A 221 -5.90 4.14 -2.87
CA THR A 221 -6.14 5.08 -3.98
C THR A 221 -4.95 6.03 -4.23
N THR A 222 -4.08 6.23 -3.25
CA THR A 222 -2.84 7.00 -3.43
C THR A 222 -1.87 6.31 -4.39
N ILE A 223 -1.80 4.96 -4.35
CA ILE A 223 -0.93 4.16 -5.23
C ILE A 223 -1.64 3.64 -6.48
N GLY A 224 -2.90 3.21 -6.37
CA GLY A 224 -3.68 2.62 -7.46
C GLY A 224 -4.38 3.65 -8.34
N GLY A 225 -4.44 4.90 -7.90
CA GLY A 225 -5.16 5.98 -8.57
C GLY A 225 -6.56 6.21 -7.98
N LYS A 226 -7.16 7.34 -8.37
CA LYS A 226 -8.52 7.69 -7.95
C LYS A 226 -9.53 6.81 -8.67
N VAL A 227 -10.55 6.36 -7.94
CA VAL A 227 -11.69 5.64 -8.53
C VAL A 227 -12.50 6.65 -9.37
N PRO A 228 -12.67 6.43 -10.68
CA PRO A 228 -13.48 7.32 -11.50
C PRO A 228 -14.94 7.24 -11.05
N LEU A 229 -15.60 8.40 -10.98
CA LEU A 229 -17.04 8.45 -10.75
C LEU A 229 -17.75 7.95 -12.01
N PRO A 230 -18.61 6.91 -11.91
CA PRO A 230 -19.43 6.50 -13.04
C PRO A 230 -20.46 7.59 -13.35
N ARG A 231 -21.04 7.53 -14.56
CA ARG A 231 -22.13 8.42 -14.95
C ARG A 231 -23.33 8.21 -14.02
N LYS A 232 -24.07 9.27 -13.70
CA LYS A 232 -25.17 9.23 -12.72
C LYS A 232 -26.20 8.10 -12.98
N TYR A 233 -26.59 7.89 -14.24
CA TYR A 233 -27.58 6.88 -14.62
C TYR A 233 -27.16 5.44 -14.30
N VAL A 234 -25.84 5.17 -14.17
CA VAL A 234 -25.31 3.83 -13.82
C VAL A 234 -25.77 3.39 -12.43
N MET A 235 -26.07 4.34 -11.54
CA MET A 235 -26.59 4.06 -10.20
C MET A 235 -28.12 3.95 -10.16
N GLY A 236 -28.79 4.01 -11.31
CA GLY A 236 -30.24 3.89 -11.46
C GLY A 236 -30.71 2.44 -11.61
N ALA A 237 -31.92 2.24 -12.12
CA ALA A 237 -32.48 0.91 -12.34
C ALA A 237 -31.98 0.29 -13.67
N TRP A 238 -31.56 -0.97 -13.60
CA TRP A 238 -31.07 -1.75 -14.75
C TRP A 238 -32.06 -2.85 -15.12
N TYR A 239 -32.42 -2.93 -16.41
CA TYR A 239 -33.07 -4.08 -16.99
C TYR A 239 -32.09 -4.86 -17.87
N SER A 240 -31.94 -6.15 -17.60
CA SER A 240 -31.10 -7.06 -18.39
C SER A 240 -31.74 -8.44 -18.43
N ARG A 241 -31.77 -9.04 -19.61
CA ARG A 241 -32.20 -10.43 -19.82
C ARG A 241 -31.55 -10.96 -21.09
N TYR A 242 -31.02 -12.18 -21.01
CA TYR A 242 -30.66 -12.93 -22.20
C TYR A 242 -31.94 -13.32 -22.96
N TRP A 243 -32.26 -12.54 -23.99
CA TRP A 243 -33.40 -12.75 -24.88
C TRP A 243 -33.18 -12.06 -26.23
N PRO A 244 -33.66 -12.63 -27.36
CA PRO A 244 -33.53 -12.04 -28.69
C PRO A 244 -34.55 -10.90 -28.91
N TYR A 245 -34.40 -9.80 -28.19
CA TYR A 245 -35.28 -8.64 -28.30
C TYR A 245 -35.12 -7.92 -29.64
N SER A 246 -36.25 -7.64 -30.28
CA SER A 246 -36.34 -6.73 -31.41
C SER A 246 -36.36 -5.27 -30.97
N SER A 247 -36.19 -4.36 -31.93
CA SER A 247 -36.31 -2.91 -31.65
C SER A 247 -37.71 -2.53 -31.12
N ASN A 248 -38.76 -3.28 -31.46
CA ASN A 248 -40.11 -3.06 -30.94
C ASN A 248 -40.20 -3.51 -29.48
N ASP A 249 -39.62 -4.66 -29.14
CA ASP A 249 -39.65 -5.17 -27.76
C ASP A 249 -38.96 -4.20 -26.80
N TYR A 250 -37.80 -3.65 -27.19
CA TYR A 250 -37.12 -2.63 -26.38
C TYR A 250 -37.98 -1.38 -26.14
N ARG A 251 -38.71 -0.92 -27.17
CA ARG A 251 -39.63 0.23 -27.02
C ARG A 251 -40.80 -0.12 -26.11
N SER A 252 -41.38 -1.30 -26.25
CA SER A 252 -42.46 -1.78 -25.39
C SER A 252 -42.01 -1.86 -23.93
N ILE A 253 -40.83 -2.39 -23.65
CA ILE A 253 -40.26 -2.44 -22.29
C ILE A 253 -40.17 -1.03 -21.68
N VAL A 254 -39.62 -0.05 -22.42
CA VAL A 254 -39.54 1.34 -21.94
C VAL A 254 -40.93 1.91 -21.64
N LEU A 255 -41.88 1.70 -22.54
CA LEU A 255 -43.25 2.19 -22.39
C LEU A 255 -43.97 1.53 -21.20
N GLU A 256 -43.77 0.24 -20.97
CA GLU A 256 -44.35 -0.47 -19.83
C GLU A 256 -43.79 0.05 -18.50
N TYR A 257 -42.47 0.24 -18.39
CA TYR A 257 -41.87 0.87 -17.20
C TYR A 257 -42.49 2.24 -16.93
N GLN A 258 -42.64 3.07 -17.97
CA GLN A 258 -43.27 4.38 -17.88
C GLN A 258 -44.75 4.28 -17.46
N GLN A 259 -45.52 3.39 -18.08
CA GLN A 259 -46.94 3.18 -17.80
C GLN A 259 -47.19 2.74 -16.37
N HIS A 260 -46.30 1.91 -15.81
CA HIS A 260 -46.40 1.41 -14.44
C HIS A 260 -45.73 2.33 -13.41
N GLY A 261 -45.15 3.47 -13.83
CA GLY A 261 -44.49 4.41 -12.93
C GLY A 261 -43.21 3.86 -12.28
N PHE A 262 -42.56 2.86 -12.90
CA PHE A 262 -41.28 2.33 -12.45
C PHE A 262 -40.11 3.05 -13.13
N PRO A 263 -39.04 3.40 -12.39
CA PRO A 263 -37.86 4.01 -12.99
C PRO A 263 -37.07 3.01 -13.83
N LEU A 264 -36.46 3.50 -14.92
CA LEU A 264 -35.54 2.76 -15.77
C LEU A 264 -34.46 3.70 -16.29
N ASP A 265 -33.20 3.40 -15.99
CA ASP A 265 -32.06 4.22 -16.39
C ASP A 265 -31.16 3.52 -17.41
N VAL A 266 -31.06 2.18 -17.32
CA VAL A 266 -30.23 1.36 -18.21
C VAL A 266 -31.00 0.14 -18.69
N ILE A 267 -30.98 -0.09 -20.00
CA ILE A 267 -31.36 -1.35 -20.62
C ILE A 267 -30.11 -1.97 -21.25
N VAL A 268 -29.84 -3.22 -20.92
CA VAL A 268 -28.75 -4.00 -21.50
C VAL A 268 -29.27 -4.75 -22.74
N MET A 269 -28.57 -4.59 -23.86
CA MET A 269 -28.77 -5.44 -25.03
C MET A 269 -27.86 -6.65 -24.90
N ASP A 270 -28.44 -7.81 -24.59
CA ASP A 270 -27.71 -9.07 -24.44
C ASP A 270 -27.47 -9.73 -25.81
N MET A 271 -26.61 -10.76 -25.85
CA MET A 271 -25.88 -11.32 -27.00
C MET A 271 -26.53 -11.24 -28.40
N ASP A 272 -27.84 -11.44 -28.54
CA ASP A 272 -28.54 -11.52 -29.83
C ASP A 272 -28.64 -10.17 -30.60
N TRP A 273 -28.26 -9.04 -29.98
CA TRP A 273 -28.20 -7.74 -30.65
C TRP A 273 -27.17 -7.70 -31.79
N HIS A 274 -26.13 -8.54 -31.72
CA HIS A 274 -25.11 -8.69 -32.75
C HIS A 274 -25.21 -10.03 -33.47
N LYS A 275 -24.63 -10.12 -34.68
CA LYS A 275 -24.52 -11.37 -35.43
C LYS A 275 -23.64 -12.36 -34.67
N GLU A 276 -24.02 -13.64 -34.70
CA GLU A 276 -23.20 -14.73 -34.17
C GLU A 276 -21.83 -14.78 -34.88
N GLY A 277 -20.75 -14.99 -34.11
CA GLY A 277 -19.39 -15.13 -34.64
C GLY A 277 -18.33 -14.19 -34.02
N TRP A 278 -17.06 -14.50 -34.28
CA TRP A 278 -15.87 -13.92 -33.61
C TRP A 278 -15.66 -12.41 -33.83
N THR A 279 -16.25 -11.82 -34.88
CA THR A 279 -16.18 -10.37 -35.14
C THR A 279 -17.34 -9.59 -34.49
N GLY A 280 -17.95 -10.15 -33.44
CA GLY A 280 -19.29 -9.94 -32.86
C GLY A 280 -19.74 -8.52 -32.43
N TYR A 281 -19.55 -7.52 -33.29
CA TYR A 281 -20.10 -6.16 -33.10
C TYR A 281 -20.97 -5.69 -34.27
N SER A 282 -21.22 -6.55 -35.26
CA SER A 282 -22.13 -6.24 -36.36
C SER A 282 -23.58 -6.42 -35.91
N TRP A 283 -24.41 -5.38 -36.05
CA TRP A 283 -25.82 -5.42 -35.70
C TRP A 283 -26.58 -6.58 -36.38
N ASN A 284 -27.40 -7.26 -35.60
CA ASN A 284 -28.40 -8.20 -36.10
C ASN A 284 -29.59 -7.42 -36.67
N ARG A 285 -29.51 -7.07 -37.97
CA ARG A 285 -30.53 -6.28 -38.68
C ARG A 285 -31.91 -6.93 -38.77
N THR A 286 -32.03 -8.22 -38.47
CA THR A 286 -33.33 -8.90 -38.40
C THR A 286 -34.11 -8.48 -37.15
N LEU A 287 -33.42 -8.31 -36.01
CA LEU A 287 -34.04 -7.87 -34.75
C LEU A 287 -33.99 -6.34 -34.61
N LEU A 288 -32.88 -5.74 -35.05
CA LEU A 288 -32.54 -4.33 -34.87
C LEU A 288 -32.27 -3.70 -36.25
N PRO A 289 -33.33 -3.46 -37.05
CA PRO A 289 -33.21 -2.92 -38.40
C PRO A 289 -32.51 -1.56 -38.44
#